data_AF-A0A8C3ARK4-F1
#
_entry.id   AF-A0A8C3ARK4-F1
#
_cell.length_a   1.000
_cell.length_b   1.000
_cell.length_c   1.000
_cell.angle_alpha   90.00
_cell.angle_beta   90.00
_cell.angle_gamma   90.00
#
_symmetry.space_group_name_H-M   'P 1'
#
loop_
_entity.id
_entity.type
_entity.pdbx_description
1 polymer ?
#
loop_
_entity_poly.entity_id
_entity_poly.type
_entity_poly.pdbx_seq_one_letter_code
_entity_poly.pdbx_strand_id
1 'polypeptide(L)'
;FWTHTEPFPGVELKASQKPQHHGVYTMFHGTSIASARLIIANGFKQSTGGMLGKGVYVSRDKKKAAHYPLNSNNTDRVILELRVRVGRVKRIDKDNHPLQYTWHSHGYDTAWVIPNGGLKAVRSGLEEDCVFDPKRVKVVGIANAPNPIVQKELQHGVYTMFHGTSVANARLIIANGFQQSSGGMLGKGVYVSRNKKKADRYPMKRDSSDRVVFELRVRVGRVKRIDKDNHPMQYTWSTQGYDTAWVPPKCGMTAVPSGLEEDCVFDPKQVKVVVPLRNRWNKDPRLYGLLGGRGMDLK
;
A
#
# COMPACT_ATOMS: atom_id res chain seq x y z
N PHE A 1 -17.78 -16.28 4.81
CA PHE A 1 -18.86 -15.52 4.16
C PHE A 1 -19.20 -14.33 5.03
N TRP A 2 -19.16 -13.12 4.47
CA TRP A 2 -19.60 -11.91 5.14
C TRP A 2 -21.11 -11.82 4.98
N THR A 3 -21.86 -11.93 6.07
CA THR A 3 -23.22 -11.40 6.09
C THR A 3 -23.11 -9.91 6.39
N HIS A 4 -23.65 -9.09 5.49
CA HIS A 4 -24.06 -7.74 5.81
C HIS A 4 -25.12 -7.80 6.92
N THR A 5 -25.21 -6.71 7.69
CA THR A 5 -26.14 -6.43 8.80
C THR A 5 -25.67 -6.88 10.19
N GLU A 6 -24.72 -6.13 10.76
CA GLU A 6 -24.90 -5.63 12.13
C GLU A 6 -24.21 -4.26 12.22
N PRO A 7 -24.95 -3.16 12.42
CA PRO A 7 -24.37 -1.86 12.70
C PRO A 7 -23.94 -1.86 14.16
N PHE A 8 -22.73 -2.36 14.45
CA PHE A 8 -22.06 -1.94 15.68
C PHE A 8 -21.54 -0.53 15.43
N PRO A 9 -22.14 0.53 16.00
CA PRO A 9 -21.49 1.83 16.05
C PRO A 9 -20.14 1.56 16.72
N GLY A 10 -19.04 1.81 16.01
CA GLY A 10 -17.72 1.64 16.61
C GLY A 10 -17.70 2.48 17.88
N VAL A 11 -17.46 1.85 19.03
CA VAL A 11 -17.40 2.58 20.30
C VAL A 11 -16.07 3.33 20.27
N GLU A 12 -16.10 4.65 20.27
CA GLU A 12 -14.86 5.44 20.36
C GLU A 12 -14.37 5.46 21.81
N LEU A 13 -13.64 4.41 22.19
CA LEU A 13 -12.96 4.37 23.47
C LEU A 13 -11.68 5.22 23.41
N LYS A 14 -11.52 6.12 24.37
CA LYS A 14 -10.28 6.85 24.63
C LYS A 14 -9.18 5.88 25.09
N ALA A 15 -7.93 6.26 24.86
CA ALA A 15 -6.72 5.51 25.20
C ALA A 15 -6.65 4.98 26.66
N SER A 16 -7.23 5.71 27.62
CA SER A 16 -7.26 5.33 29.04
C SER A 16 -8.43 4.40 29.43
N GLN A 17 -9.40 4.20 28.54
CA GLN A 17 -10.57 3.39 28.86
C GLN A 17 -10.26 1.90 28.69
N LYS A 18 -10.80 1.08 29.58
CA LYS A 18 -10.70 -0.39 29.47
C LYS A 18 -11.39 -0.85 28.18
N PRO A 19 -10.72 -1.63 27.31
CA PRO A 19 -11.36 -2.25 26.17
C PRO A 19 -12.56 -3.10 26.60
N GLN A 20 -13.68 -2.93 25.90
CA GLN A 20 -14.82 -3.84 25.98
C GLN A 20 -14.54 -5.08 25.13
N HIS A 21 -14.96 -6.25 25.60
CA HIS A 21 -14.87 -7.46 24.80
C HIS A 21 -15.78 -7.35 23.57
N HIS A 22 -15.32 -7.86 22.43
CA HIS A 22 -16.05 -7.87 21.16
C HIS A 22 -16.34 -6.47 20.55
N GLY A 23 -15.72 -5.42 21.07
CA GLY A 23 -15.84 -4.06 20.52
C GLY A 23 -15.15 -3.88 19.16
N VAL A 24 -15.56 -2.81 18.47
CA VAL A 24 -14.91 -2.32 17.25
C VAL A 24 -14.45 -0.89 17.47
N TYR A 25 -13.16 -0.64 17.37
CA TYR A 25 -12.55 0.65 17.74
C TYR A 25 -11.86 1.32 16.57
N THR A 26 -11.87 2.65 16.60
CA THR A 26 -10.91 3.45 15.82
C THR A 26 -9.57 3.44 16.55
N MET A 27 -8.53 3.01 15.86
CA MET A 27 -7.16 2.93 16.37
C MET A 27 -6.18 3.41 15.30
N PHE A 28 -4.93 3.59 15.70
CA PHE A 28 -3.88 4.17 14.89
C PHE A 28 -2.63 3.30 14.87
N HIS A 29 -1.96 3.28 13.73
CA HIS A 29 -0.67 2.62 13.56
C HIS A 29 0.30 3.56 12.85
N GLY A 30 1.40 3.90 13.53
CA GLY A 30 2.50 4.66 12.95
C GLY A 30 3.44 3.75 12.18
N THR A 31 3.78 4.14 10.96
CA THR A 31 4.63 3.33 10.07
C THR A 31 5.35 4.21 9.04
N SER A 32 6.29 3.64 8.28
CA SER A 32 6.97 4.36 7.20
C SER A 32 6.08 4.52 5.97
N ILE A 33 6.39 5.44 5.05
CA ILE A 33 5.64 5.56 3.79
C ILE A 33 5.68 4.24 3.01
N ALA A 34 6.85 3.61 2.94
CA ALA A 34 7.02 2.33 2.24
C ALA A 34 6.15 1.22 2.85
N SER A 35 6.10 1.12 4.17
CA SER A 35 5.25 0.14 4.87
C SER A 35 3.77 0.46 4.74
N ALA A 36 3.37 1.74 4.80
CA ALA A 36 1.99 2.17 4.60
C ALA A 36 1.46 1.70 3.23
N ARG A 37 2.24 1.87 2.15
CA ARG A 37 1.91 1.37 0.82
C ARG A 37 1.65 -0.14 0.83
N LEU A 38 2.53 -0.90 1.47
CA LEU A 38 2.41 -2.37 1.56
C LEU A 38 1.18 -2.80 2.36
N ILE A 39 0.89 -2.12 3.47
CA ILE A 39 -0.25 -2.39 4.34
C ILE A 39 -1.56 -2.06 3.63
N ILE A 40 -1.63 -0.92 2.92
CA ILE A 40 -2.82 -0.53 2.15
C ILE A 40 -3.08 -1.53 1.02
N ALA A 41 -2.02 -1.95 0.32
CA ALA A 41 -2.13 -2.89 -0.80
C ALA A 41 -2.47 -4.33 -0.36
N ASN A 42 -1.85 -4.82 0.73
CA ASN A 42 -1.87 -6.26 1.07
C ASN A 42 -2.57 -6.58 2.40
N GLY A 43 -2.95 -5.57 3.18
CA GLY A 43 -3.31 -5.71 4.57
C GLY A 43 -2.09 -5.85 5.49
N PHE A 44 -2.35 -5.89 6.80
CA PHE A 44 -1.31 -6.11 7.79
C PHE A 44 -0.76 -7.54 7.76
N LYS A 45 0.49 -7.68 8.20
CA LYS A 45 1.11 -8.96 8.57
C LYS A 45 1.46 -8.91 10.05
N GLN A 46 1.45 -10.07 10.71
CA GLN A 46 1.92 -10.14 12.10
C GLN A 46 3.40 -9.77 12.17
N SER A 47 3.78 -8.99 13.18
CA SER A 47 5.18 -8.88 13.57
C SER A 47 5.73 -10.25 14.02
N THR A 48 7.04 -10.42 14.02
CA THR A 48 7.69 -11.63 14.57
C THR A 48 7.73 -11.63 16.10
N GLY A 49 7.49 -10.48 16.73
CA GLY A 49 7.51 -10.30 18.18
C GLY A 49 7.17 -8.85 18.59
N GLY A 50 7.60 -8.48 19.79
CA GLY A 50 7.32 -7.20 20.43
C GLY A 50 6.98 -7.42 21.90
N MET A 51 6.66 -6.34 22.63
CA MET A 51 6.45 -6.42 24.08
C MET A 51 5.24 -7.27 24.51
N LEU A 52 4.30 -7.53 23.60
CA LEU A 52 3.14 -8.40 23.78
C LEU A 52 3.19 -9.62 22.86
N GLY A 53 4.37 -9.97 22.35
CA GLY A 53 4.55 -11.06 21.40
C GLY A 53 4.20 -10.67 19.96
N LYS A 54 3.90 -11.66 19.13
CA LYS A 54 3.59 -11.45 17.70
C LYS A 54 2.18 -10.90 17.52
N GLY A 55 2.03 -9.96 16.59
CA GLY A 55 0.72 -9.42 16.22
C GLY A 55 0.81 -8.10 15.47
N VAL A 56 -0.32 -7.41 15.37
CA VAL A 56 -0.41 -6.06 14.81
C VAL A 56 -0.55 -5.08 15.96
N TYR A 57 0.47 -4.24 16.13
CA TYR A 57 0.53 -3.24 17.19
C TYR A 57 -0.22 -1.99 16.78
N VAL A 58 -1.20 -1.60 17.59
CA VAL A 58 -2.07 -0.45 17.35
C VAL A 58 -2.30 0.31 18.66
N SER A 59 -2.75 1.55 18.56
CA SER A 59 -2.98 2.43 19.70
C SER A 59 -4.22 3.27 19.45
N ARG A 60 -5.07 3.47 20.45
CA ARG A 60 -6.16 4.47 20.42
C ARG A 60 -5.61 5.88 20.59
N ASP A 61 -4.39 6.02 21.12
CA ASP A 61 -3.67 7.30 21.12
C ASP A 61 -2.93 7.53 19.79
N LYS A 62 -3.42 8.51 19.02
CA LYS A 62 -2.78 8.97 17.78
C LYS A 62 -1.39 9.59 18.00
N LYS A 63 -1.17 10.30 19.11
CA LYS A 63 0.13 10.88 19.45
C LYS A 63 1.15 9.78 19.72
N LYS A 64 0.76 8.70 20.40
CA LYS A 64 1.62 7.52 20.55
C LYS A 64 2.00 6.96 19.17
N ALA A 65 1.02 6.72 18.31
CA ALA A 65 1.28 6.20 16.97
C ALA A 65 2.24 7.11 16.16
N ALA A 66 2.18 8.43 16.32
CA ALA A 66 3.06 9.39 15.65
C ALA A 66 4.57 9.22 15.94
N HIS A 67 4.94 8.52 17.01
CA HIS A 67 6.34 8.26 17.37
C HIS A 67 6.96 7.10 16.59
N TYR A 68 6.14 6.35 15.84
CA TYR A 68 6.59 5.18 15.11
C TYR A 68 6.68 5.45 13.60
N PRO A 69 7.68 4.85 12.90
CA PRO A 69 8.72 3.99 13.46
C PRO A 69 9.72 4.76 14.34
N LEU A 70 10.22 4.10 15.39
CA LEU A 70 11.25 4.68 16.24
C LEU A 70 12.52 4.93 15.40
N ASN A 71 13.23 6.02 15.69
CA ASN A 71 14.46 6.43 15.00
C ASN A 71 14.31 6.71 13.49
N SER A 72 13.08 6.92 12.99
CA SER A 72 12.87 7.41 11.63
C SER A 72 12.80 8.93 11.57
N ASN A 73 13.14 9.52 10.41
CA ASN A 73 12.87 10.92 10.12
C ASN A 73 11.37 11.20 10.09
N ASN A 74 10.95 12.38 10.57
CA ASN A 74 9.55 12.80 10.53
C ASN A 74 8.98 12.83 9.11
N THR A 75 9.83 13.06 8.11
CA THR A 75 9.47 13.08 6.68
C THR A 75 9.11 11.70 6.11
N ASP A 76 9.32 10.62 6.85
CA ASP A 76 8.92 9.25 6.45
C ASP A 76 7.78 8.68 7.33
N ARG A 77 7.27 9.43 8.31
CA ARG A 77 6.22 8.91 9.23
C ARG A 77 4.82 9.12 8.68
N VAL A 78 4.05 8.03 8.67
CA VAL A 78 2.63 7.99 8.31
C VAL A 78 1.85 7.39 9.48
N ILE A 79 0.66 7.92 9.74
CA ILE A 79 -0.28 7.33 10.69
C ILE A 79 -1.48 6.81 9.91
N LEU A 80 -1.67 5.50 9.94
CA LEU A 80 -2.86 4.84 9.40
C LEU A 80 -3.99 4.91 10.43
N GLU A 81 -5.20 5.24 9.98
CA GLU A 81 -6.43 5.13 10.77
C GLU A 81 -7.06 3.77 10.50
N LEU A 82 -7.45 3.08 11.57
CA LEU A 82 -7.81 1.68 11.56
C LEU A 82 -9.17 1.45 12.21
N ARG A 83 -9.97 0.56 11.62
CA ARG A 83 -11.11 -0.07 12.27
C ARG A 83 -10.67 -1.45 12.77
N VAL A 84 -10.65 -1.64 14.09
CA VAL A 84 -10.10 -2.82 14.77
C VAL A 84 -11.18 -3.58 15.51
N ARG A 85 -11.34 -4.88 15.22
CA ARG A 85 -12.21 -5.80 15.98
C ARG A 85 -11.41 -6.50 17.07
N VAL A 86 -11.47 -5.98 18.30
CA VAL A 86 -10.57 -6.44 19.37
C VAL A 86 -10.90 -7.83 19.92
N GLY A 87 -12.13 -8.31 19.73
CA GLY A 87 -12.54 -9.64 20.18
C GLY A 87 -12.33 -9.85 21.69
N ARG A 88 -11.80 -11.01 22.08
CA ARG A 88 -11.45 -11.27 23.48
C ARG A 88 -10.14 -10.56 23.86
N VAL A 89 -10.21 -9.58 24.76
CA VAL A 89 -9.04 -8.80 25.18
C VAL A 89 -8.40 -9.37 26.45
N LYS A 90 -7.09 -9.58 26.43
CA LYS A 90 -6.30 -9.90 27.63
C LYS A 90 -5.58 -8.64 28.12
N ARG A 91 -5.92 -8.19 29.33
CA ARG A 91 -5.14 -7.16 30.03
C ARG A 91 -3.79 -7.74 30.48
N ILE A 92 -2.72 -7.00 30.20
CA ILE A 92 -1.35 -7.23 30.69
C ILE A 92 -0.98 -6.03 31.58
N ASP A 93 -0.90 -6.25 32.88
CA ASP A 93 -0.86 -5.20 33.91
C ASP A 93 0.26 -5.35 34.94
N LYS A 94 1.16 -6.31 34.76
CA LYS A 94 2.39 -6.42 35.54
C LYS A 94 3.57 -6.86 34.67
N ASP A 95 4.78 -6.49 35.08
CA ASP A 95 5.99 -7.02 34.48
C ASP A 95 6.02 -8.54 34.67
N ASN A 96 6.56 -9.27 33.69
CA ASN A 96 6.59 -10.75 33.69
C ASN A 96 5.19 -11.38 33.83
N HIS A 97 4.16 -10.75 33.25
CA HIS A 97 2.82 -11.34 33.24
C HIS A 97 2.87 -12.70 32.52
N PRO A 98 2.33 -13.80 33.10
CA PRO A 98 2.49 -15.16 32.56
C PRO A 98 1.95 -15.35 31.14
N LEU A 99 0.98 -14.52 30.75
CA LEU A 99 0.39 -14.51 29.41
C LEU A 99 0.92 -13.42 28.48
N GLN A 100 1.96 -12.66 28.84
CA GLN A 100 2.45 -11.51 28.06
C GLN A 100 2.74 -11.85 26.59
N TYR A 101 3.25 -13.05 26.33
CA TYR A 101 3.60 -13.52 24.98
C TYR A 101 2.72 -14.66 24.46
N THR A 102 1.83 -15.21 25.29
CA THR A 102 1.07 -16.44 25.01
C THR A 102 -0.45 -16.26 25.12
N TRP A 103 -0.94 -15.04 25.36
CA TRP A 103 -2.38 -14.74 25.44
C TRP A 103 -3.18 -15.29 24.24
N HIS A 104 -2.61 -15.27 23.04
CA HIS A 104 -3.31 -15.75 21.85
C HIS A 104 -3.56 -17.28 21.87
N SER A 105 -2.67 -18.08 22.46
CA SER A 105 -2.87 -19.53 22.58
C SER A 105 -3.91 -19.88 23.66
N HIS A 106 -4.29 -18.90 24.47
CA HIS A 106 -5.32 -19.01 25.50
C HIS A 106 -6.68 -18.44 25.04
N GLY A 107 -6.85 -18.27 23.72
CA GLY A 107 -8.13 -17.88 23.11
C GLY A 107 -8.43 -16.38 23.19
N TYR A 108 -7.43 -15.53 23.44
CA TYR A 108 -7.57 -14.08 23.35
C TYR A 108 -7.19 -13.58 21.95
N ASP A 109 -7.91 -12.59 21.46
CA ASP A 109 -7.72 -11.99 20.13
C ASP A 109 -6.81 -10.75 20.17
N THR A 110 -6.77 -10.06 21.31
CA THR A 110 -5.96 -8.86 21.52
C THR A 110 -5.35 -8.89 22.92
N ALA A 111 -4.07 -8.54 23.06
CA ALA A 111 -3.50 -8.15 24.34
C ALA A 111 -3.48 -6.63 24.46
N TRP A 112 -3.76 -6.11 25.65
CA TRP A 112 -3.82 -4.69 25.93
C TRP A 112 -3.03 -4.35 27.18
N VAL A 113 -2.24 -3.28 27.10
CA VAL A 113 -1.49 -2.72 28.23
C VAL A 113 -2.10 -1.39 28.64
N ILE A 114 -2.31 -1.23 29.94
CA ILE A 114 -2.87 -0.01 30.50
C ILE A 114 -1.87 1.16 30.42
N PRO A 115 -2.35 2.39 30.18
CA PRO A 115 -1.50 3.56 30.35
C PRO A 115 -1.14 3.74 31.83
N ASN A 116 0.08 4.21 32.10
CA ASN A 116 0.63 4.48 33.44
C ASN A 116 0.58 3.29 34.42
N GLY A 117 0.58 2.05 33.91
CA GLY A 117 0.52 0.84 34.75
C GLY A 117 1.79 0.49 35.51
N GLY A 118 2.80 1.36 35.53
CA GLY A 118 4.09 1.12 36.20
C GLY A 118 4.94 0.02 35.57
N LEU A 119 4.59 -0.47 34.37
CA LEU A 119 5.32 -1.50 33.66
C LEU A 119 6.66 -0.97 33.14
N LYS A 120 7.77 -1.55 33.62
CA LYS A 120 9.11 -1.21 33.10
C LYS A 120 9.23 -1.52 31.61
N ALA A 121 8.47 -2.50 31.12
CA ALA A 121 8.40 -2.86 29.71
C ALA A 121 7.75 -1.78 28.82
N VAL A 122 6.96 -0.85 29.38
CA VAL A 122 6.32 0.26 28.64
C VAL A 122 6.86 1.59 29.10
N ARG A 123 8.09 1.90 28.67
CA ARG A 123 8.78 3.14 29.05
C ARG A 123 8.02 4.41 28.68
N SER A 124 7.14 4.36 27.69
CA SER A 124 6.30 5.51 27.30
C SER A 124 5.16 5.79 28.29
N GLY A 125 4.76 4.81 29.12
CA GLY A 125 3.56 4.90 29.95
C GLY A 125 2.25 4.97 29.13
N LEU A 126 2.30 4.82 27.81
CA LEU A 126 1.13 4.92 26.93
C LEU A 126 0.60 3.53 26.56
N GLU A 127 -0.72 3.41 26.48
CA GLU A 127 -1.39 2.15 26.18
C GLU A 127 -0.98 1.53 24.85
N GLU A 128 -1.02 0.20 24.76
CA GLU A 128 -0.70 -0.54 23.54
C GLU A 128 -1.64 -1.73 23.39
N ASP A 129 -2.16 -1.91 22.19
CA ASP A 129 -2.90 -3.09 21.80
C ASP A 129 -2.08 -3.91 20.80
N CYS A 130 -2.03 -5.22 21.00
CA CYS A 130 -1.46 -6.17 20.06
C CYS A 130 -2.56 -7.13 19.61
N VAL A 131 -2.99 -7.00 18.36
CA VAL A 131 -4.06 -7.82 17.77
C VAL A 131 -3.45 -9.02 17.06
N PHE A 132 -3.92 -10.23 17.37
CA PHE A 132 -3.29 -11.45 16.86
C PHE A 132 -3.50 -11.64 15.37
N ASP A 133 -4.75 -11.74 14.92
CA ASP A 133 -5.10 -11.96 13.52
C ASP A 133 -5.17 -10.63 12.76
N PRO A 134 -4.28 -10.38 11.77
CA PRO A 134 -4.30 -9.16 10.97
C PRO A 134 -5.64 -8.90 10.26
N LYS A 135 -6.46 -9.92 9.99
CA LYS A 135 -7.78 -9.77 9.35
C LYS A 135 -8.79 -9.01 10.23
N ARG A 136 -8.48 -8.81 11.52
CA ARG A 136 -9.26 -8.00 12.47
C ARG A 136 -8.93 -6.50 12.39
N VAL A 137 -7.89 -6.12 11.65
CA VAL A 137 -7.42 -4.74 11.50
C VAL A 137 -7.64 -4.28 10.06
N LYS A 138 -8.49 -3.28 9.87
CA LYS A 138 -8.78 -2.70 8.56
C LYS A 138 -8.30 -1.26 8.49
N VAL A 139 -7.49 -0.90 7.49
CA VAL A 139 -7.20 0.50 7.19
C VAL A 139 -8.47 1.17 6.67
N VAL A 140 -8.87 2.28 7.30
CA VAL A 140 -10.04 3.09 6.93
C VAL A 140 -9.67 4.52 6.55
N GLY A 141 -8.44 4.96 6.82
CA GLY A 141 -7.98 6.30 6.46
C GLY A 141 -6.48 6.51 6.68
N ILE A 142 -6.03 7.72 6.30
CA ILE A 142 -4.68 8.23 6.59
C ILE A 142 -4.83 9.39 7.56
N ALA A 143 -4.56 9.12 8.84
CA ALA A 143 -4.72 10.09 9.91
C ALA A 143 -3.64 11.18 9.89
N ASN A 144 -2.45 10.87 9.40
CA ASN A 144 -1.36 11.84 9.19
C ASN A 144 -0.37 11.35 8.13
N ALA A 145 0.19 12.26 7.35
CA ALA A 145 1.28 12.00 6.42
C ALA A 145 2.23 13.22 6.37
N PRO A 146 3.48 13.06 5.92
CA PRO A 146 4.49 14.12 6.01
C PRO A 146 4.23 15.28 5.04
N ASN A 147 3.42 15.07 4.01
CA ASN A 147 2.96 16.12 3.10
C ASN A 147 1.66 15.71 2.38
N PRO A 148 0.93 16.67 1.77
CA PRO A 148 -0.34 16.41 1.08
C PRO A 148 -0.23 15.47 -0.12
N ILE A 149 0.92 15.41 -0.80
CA ILE A 149 1.13 14.53 -1.96
C ILE A 149 1.11 13.07 -1.50
N VAL A 150 1.90 12.75 -0.46
CA VAL A 150 1.94 11.42 0.14
C VAL A 150 0.58 11.05 0.75
N GLN A 151 -0.08 11.99 1.42
CA GLN A 151 -1.41 11.74 1.97
C GLN A 151 -2.41 11.36 0.87
N LYS A 152 -2.45 12.12 -0.22
CA LYS A 152 -3.34 11.86 -1.36
C LYS A 152 -3.00 10.55 -2.09
N GLU A 153 -1.71 10.24 -2.22
CA GLU A 153 -1.21 8.97 -2.76
C GLU A 153 -1.78 7.79 -1.96
N LEU A 154 -1.58 7.81 -0.64
CA LEU A 154 -1.97 6.73 0.28
C LEU A 154 -3.48 6.63 0.46
N GLN A 155 -4.21 7.75 0.47
CA GLN A 155 -5.67 7.74 0.58
C GLN A 155 -6.34 7.11 -0.64
N HIS A 156 -5.75 7.24 -1.83
CA HIS A 156 -6.43 6.86 -3.08
C HIS A 156 -5.75 5.71 -3.84
N GLY A 157 -4.62 5.19 -3.35
CA GLY A 157 -3.80 4.22 -4.08
C GLY A 157 -3.30 4.78 -5.41
N VAL A 158 -2.89 6.05 -5.45
CA VAL A 158 -2.49 6.73 -6.69
C VAL A 158 -0.98 6.92 -6.73
N TYR A 159 -0.29 6.24 -7.64
CA TYR A 159 1.18 6.25 -7.77
C TYR A 159 1.64 7.00 -9.02
N THR A 160 2.84 7.59 -8.96
CA THR A 160 3.60 7.91 -10.17
C THR A 160 4.30 6.65 -10.67
N MET A 161 4.03 6.26 -11.91
CA MET A 161 4.61 5.09 -12.56
C MET A 161 5.01 5.41 -14.00
N PHE A 162 5.68 4.47 -14.67
CA PHE A 162 6.26 4.66 -15.98
C PHE A 162 5.89 3.53 -16.93
N HIS A 163 5.67 3.87 -18.19
CA HIS A 163 5.42 2.91 -19.27
C HIS A 163 6.31 3.24 -20.46
N GLY A 164 7.18 2.31 -20.84
CA GLY A 164 8.01 2.40 -22.04
C GLY A 164 7.31 1.78 -23.24
N THR A 165 7.30 2.49 -24.36
CA THR A 165 6.63 2.06 -25.59
C THR A 165 7.31 2.62 -26.83
N SER A 166 6.89 2.20 -28.03
CA SER A 166 7.43 2.74 -29.29
C SER A 166 6.87 4.13 -29.59
N VAL A 167 7.51 4.90 -30.46
CA VAL A 167 6.98 6.19 -30.93
C VAL A 167 5.59 6.02 -31.53
N ALA A 168 5.39 4.99 -32.37
CA ALA A 168 4.10 4.72 -33.00
C ALA A 168 2.99 4.43 -31.97
N ASN A 169 3.26 3.58 -30.97
CA ASN A 169 2.30 3.28 -29.91
C ASN A 169 2.05 4.48 -29.00
N ALA A 170 3.07 5.31 -28.75
CA ALA A 170 2.90 6.53 -27.99
C ALA A 170 1.87 7.47 -28.65
N ARG A 171 1.91 7.62 -29.98
CA ARG A 171 0.90 8.39 -30.73
C ARG A 171 -0.51 7.85 -30.52
N LEU A 172 -0.67 6.52 -30.61
CA LEU A 172 -1.96 5.86 -30.40
C LEU A 172 -2.48 6.04 -28.98
N ILE A 173 -1.62 5.91 -27.97
CA ILE A 173 -1.98 6.09 -26.56
C ILE A 173 -2.41 7.53 -26.29
N ILE A 174 -1.79 8.51 -26.95
CA ILE A 174 -2.17 9.92 -26.80
C ILE A 174 -3.51 10.21 -27.45
N ALA A 175 -3.72 9.69 -28.67
CA ALA A 175 -4.96 9.91 -29.40
C ALA A 175 -6.15 9.19 -28.74
N ASN A 176 -5.95 7.95 -28.27
CA ASN A 176 -7.04 7.03 -27.91
C ASN A 176 -7.03 6.58 -26.44
N GLY A 177 -6.04 7.02 -25.66
CA GLY A 177 -5.79 6.49 -24.32
C GLY A 177 -5.11 5.12 -24.34
N PHE A 178 -4.76 4.62 -23.15
CA PHE A 178 -4.27 3.25 -23.01
C PHE A 178 -5.35 2.22 -23.33
N GLN A 179 -4.92 1.09 -23.86
CA GLN A 179 -5.74 -0.11 -24.04
C GLN A 179 -5.10 -1.28 -23.28
N GLN A 180 -5.91 -2.25 -22.87
CA GLN A 180 -5.37 -3.47 -22.28
C GLN A 180 -4.50 -4.19 -23.31
N SER A 181 -3.37 -4.72 -22.88
CA SER A 181 -2.66 -5.74 -23.66
C SER A 181 -3.55 -6.98 -23.84
N SER A 182 -3.30 -7.76 -24.90
CA SER A 182 -3.96 -9.06 -25.07
C SER A 182 -3.52 -10.12 -24.04
N GLY A 183 -2.40 -9.88 -23.35
CA GLY A 183 -1.85 -10.75 -22.33
C GLY A 183 -0.52 -10.23 -21.76
N GLY A 184 0.26 -11.13 -21.18
CA GLY A 184 1.52 -10.83 -20.50
C GLY A 184 1.69 -11.74 -19.28
N MET A 185 2.77 -11.57 -18.51
CA MET A 185 3.07 -12.45 -17.37
C MET A 185 2.06 -12.40 -16.22
N LEU A 186 1.16 -11.40 -16.24
CA LEU A 186 0.08 -11.15 -15.29
C LEU A 186 -1.29 -11.13 -16.00
N GLY A 187 -1.37 -11.64 -17.24
CA GLY A 187 -2.58 -11.56 -18.05
C GLY A 187 -2.77 -10.20 -18.71
N LYS A 188 -4.03 -9.87 -19.04
CA LYS A 188 -4.37 -8.62 -19.75
C LYS A 188 -4.37 -7.42 -18.81
N GLY A 189 -3.86 -6.29 -19.30
CA GLY A 189 -3.91 -5.01 -18.60
C GLY A 189 -2.92 -3.99 -19.16
N VAL A 190 -2.73 -2.89 -18.43
CA VAL A 190 -1.71 -1.88 -18.74
C VAL A 190 -0.52 -2.13 -17.83
N TYR A 191 0.60 -2.51 -18.44
CA TYR A 191 1.85 -2.77 -17.74
C TYR A 191 2.58 -1.49 -17.42
N VAL A 192 2.87 -1.29 -16.15
CA VAL A 192 3.54 -0.09 -15.63
C VAL A 192 4.60 -0.48 -14.61
N SER A 193 5.54 0.42 -14.37
CA SER A 193 6.68 0.21 -13.50
C SER A 193 6.92 1.47 -12.67
N ARG A 194 7.15 1.35 -11.38
CA ARG A 194 7.65 2.45 -10.54
C ARG A 194 9.10 2.78 -10.85
N ASN A 195 9.83 1.88 -11.50
CA ASN A 195 11.19 2.10 -11.94
C ASN A 195 11.24 2.69 -13.37
N LYS A 196 11.60 3.98 -13.49
CA LYS A 196 11.76 4.65 -14.79
C LYS A 196 12.83 3.99 -15.67
N LYS A 197 13.98 3.63 -15.10
CA LYS A 197 15.07 2.96 -15.84
C LYS A 197 14.65 1.59 -16.37
N LYS A 198 13.75 0.88 -15.66
CA LYS A 198 13.12 -0.35 -16.17
C LYS A 198 12.28 -0.03 -17.40
N ALA A 199 11.38 0.95 -17.29
CA ALA A 199 10.47 1.34 -18.37
C ALA A 199 11.22 1.79 -19.63
N ASP A 200 12.32 2.53 -19.48
CA ASP A 200 13.15 3.04 -20.59
C ASP A 200 13.81 1.96 -21.47
N ARG A 201 13.85 0.71 -21.00
CA ARG A 201 14.33 -0.43 -21.79
C ARG A 201 13.29 -0.97 -22.77
N TYR A 202 12.05 -0.51 -22.69
CA TYR A 202 10.94 -1.00 -23.51
C TYR A 202 10.62 -0.05 -24.67
N PRO A 203 10.24 -0.61 -25.84
CA PRO A 203 10.23 -2.03 -26.18
C PRO A 203 11.66 -2.63 -26.28
N MET A 204 11.82 -3.85 -25.76
CA MET A 204 13.08 -4.59 -25.85
C MET A 204 13.39 -4.96 -27.31
N LYS A 205 14.68 -5.11 -27.64
CA LYS A 205 15.16 -5.51 -28.98
C LYS A 205 14.77 -4.56 -30.13
N ARG A 206 14.28 -3.35 -29.84
CA ARG A 206 14.18 -2.23 -30.80
C ARG A 206 15.28 -1.21 -30.56
N ASP A 207 15.56 -0.43 -31.59
CA ASP A 207 16.47 0.70 -31.53
C ASP A 207 16.06 1.68 -30.41
N SER A 208 17.03 2.19 -29.67
CA SER A 208 16.79 3.12 -28.56
C SER A 208 16.18 4.46 -29.02
N SER A 209 16.27 4.79 -30.30
CA SER A 209 15.63 5.94 -30.94
C SER A 209 14.13 5.80 -31.17
N ASP A 210 13.59 4.58 -31.09
CA ASP A 210 12.15 4.32 -31.19
C ASP A 210 11.46 4.29 -29.81
N ARG A 211 12.20 4.46 -28.71
CA ARG A 211 11.63 4.34 -27.35
C ARG A 211 11.12 5.66 -26.81
N VAL A 212 9.95 5.60 -26.19
CA VAL A 212 9.30 6.70 -25.46
C VAL A 212 8.88 6.18 -24.10
N VAL A 213 9.07 6.99 -23.05
CA VAL A 213 8.60 6.66 -21.69
C VAL A 213 7.56 7.68 -21.26
N PHE A 214 6.37 7.21 -20.92
CA PHE A 214 5.36 8.02 -20.25
C PHE A 214 5.60 8.05 -18.75
N GLU A 215 5.43 9.22 -18.13
CA GLU A 215 5.13 9.34 -16.71
C GLU A 215 3.62 9.34 -16.52
N LEU A 216 3.16 8.51 -15.60
CA LEU A 216 1.77 8.15 -15.42
C LEU A 216 1.35 8.40 -13.97
N ARG A 217 0.13 8.88 -13.79
CA ARG A 217 -0.59 8.85 -12.53
C ARG A 217 -1.53 7.66 -12.56
N VAL A 218 -1.24 6.65 -11.74
CA VAL A 218 -1.90 5.33 -11.77
C VAL A 218 -2.66 5.11 -10.48
N ARG A 219 -3.98 4.92 -10.57
CA ARG A 219 -4.81 4.48 -9.44
C ARG A 219 -4.83 2.95 -9.38
N VAL A 220 -4.09 2.34 -8.46
CA VAL A 220 -3.91 0.88 -8.44
C VAL A 220 -5.05 0.11 -7.78
N GLY A 221 -5.92 0.79 -7.01
CA GLY A 221 -7.07 0.16 -6.36
C GLY A 221 -6.68 -1.02 -5.45
N ARG A 222 -7.46 -2.11 -5.49
CA ARG A 222 -7.15 -3.37 -4.80
C ARG A 222 -6.02 -4.09 -5.52
N VAL A 223 -4.87 -4.21 -4.85
CA VAL A 223 -3.68 -4.85 -5.43
C VAL A 223 -3.58 -6.32 -5.04
N LYS A 224 -3.37 -7.20 -6.02
CA LYS A 224 -3.00 -8.59 -5.79
C LYS A 224 -1.50 -8.76 -5.92
N ARG A 225 -0.83 -9.09 -4.82
CA ARG A 225 0.57 -9.55 -4.84
C ARG A 225 0.67 -10.92 -5.51
N ILE A 226 1.58 -11.02 -6.48
CA ILE A 226 1.95 -12.22 -7.23
C ILE A 226 3.46 -12.39 -7.04
N ASP A 227 3.88 -13.26 -6.12
CA ASP A 227 5.26 -13.32 -5.61
C ASP A 227 5.92 -14.69 -5.72
N LYS A 228 5.34 -15.58 -6.52
CA LYS A 228 5.90 -16.88 -6.85
C LYS A 228 5.46 -17.30 -8.25
N ASP A 229 6.27 -18.13 -8.89
CA ASP A 229 5.88 -18.76 -10.14
C ASP A 229 4.64 -19.65 -9.92
N ASN A 230 3.80 -19.77 -10.94
CA ASN A 230 2.53 -20.50 -10.89
C ASN A 230 1.61 -20.03 -9.74
N HIS A 231 1.61 -18.73 -9.44
CA HIS A 231 0.70 -18.19 -8.44
C HIS A 231 -0.76 -18.45 -8.90
N PRO A 232 -1.66 -19.00 -8.05
CA PRO A 232 -3.01 -19.43 -8.46
C PRO A 232 -3.87 -18.33 -9.12
N MET A 233 -3.56 -17.07 -8.81
CA MET A 233 -4.26 -15.90 -9.34
C MET A 233 -3.44 -15.09 -10.37
N GLN A 234 -2.33 -15.62 -10.88
CA GLN A 234 -1.41 -14.88 -11.77
C GLN A 234 -2.13 -14.28 -13.00
N TYR A 235 -3.14 -14.99 -13.53
CA TYR A 235 -3.91 -14.58 -14.70
C TYR A 235 -5.39 -14.27 -14.42
N THR A 236 -5.86 -14.50 -13.18
CA THR A 236 -7.29 -14.41 -12.81
C THR A 236 -7.58 -13.37 -11.73
N TRP A 237 -6.57 -12.66 -11.23
CA TRP A 237 -6.70 -11.64 -10.18
C TRP A 237 -7.81 -10.62 -10.46
N SER A 238 -7.97 -10.18 -11.71
CA SER A 238 -8.98 -9.19 -12.08
C SER A 238 -10.41 -9.72 -11.92
N THR A 239 -10.66 -10.95 -12.36
CA THR A 239 -11.96 -11.64 -12.16
C THR A 239 -12.28 -11.91 -10.69
N GLN A 240 -11.27 -11.88 -9.83
CA GLN A 240 -11.39 -12.04 -8.38
C GLN A 240 -11.53 -10.68 -7.65
N GLY A 241 -11.80 -9.61 -8.40
CA GLY A 241 -12.12 -8.28 -7.88
C GLY A 241 -10.89 -7.46 -7.48
N TYR A 242 -9.71 -7.75 -8.03
CA TYR A 242 -8.53 -6.90 -7.88
C TYR A 242 -8.38 -5.96 -9.08
N ASP A 243 -7.94 -4.74 -8.82
CA ASP A 243 -7.74 -3.69 -9.82
C ASP A 243 -6.34 -3.76 -10.45
N THR A 244 -5.34 -4.21 -9.68
CA THR A 244 -3.94 -4.31 -10.14
C THR A 244 -3.32 -5.63 -9.65
N ALA A 245 -2.54 -6.31 -10.49
CA ALA A 245 -1.59 -7.32 -10.04
C ALA A 245 -0.19 -6.71 -9.91
N TRP A 246 0.53 -7.12 -8.87
CA TRP A 246 1.85 -6.60 -8.56
C TRP A 246 2.84 -7.72 -8.23
N VAL A 247 3.99 -7.73 -8.93
CA VAL A 247 5.15 -8.57 -8.63
C VAL A 247 6.16 -7.79 -7.80
N PRO A 248 6.49 -8.22 -6.58
CA PRO A 248 7.50 -7.56 -5.76
C PRO A 248 8.92 -7.71 -6.34
N PRO A 249 9.80 -6.73 -6.11
CA PRO A 249 11.19 -6.86 -6.52
C PRO A 249 11.87 -7.99 -5.74
N LYS A 250 12.75 -8.73 -6.42
CA LYS A 250 13.59 -9.81 -5.85
C LYS A 250 12.78 -10.88 -5.10
N CYS A 251 11.56 -11.16 -5.53
CA CYS A 251 10.71 -12.20 -4.91
C CYS A 251 11.10 -13.64 -5.28
N GLY A 252 12.11 -13.84 -6.13
CA GLY A 252 12.57 -15.16 -6.55
C GLY A 252 11.77 -15.79 -7.68
N MET A 253 10.84 -15.07 -8.29
CA MET A 253 10.12 -15.54 -9.49
C MET A 253 11.06 -15.68 -10.69
N THR A 254 11.15 -16.89 -11.23
CA THR A 254 11.92 -17.20 -12.45
C THR A 254 11.31 -16.53 -13.68
N ALA A 255 9.98 -16.33 -13.70
CA ALA A 255 9.29 -15.61 -14.75
C ALA A 255 9.68 -14.11 -14.84
N VAL A 256 10.41 -13.58 -13.85
CA VAL A 256 10.95 -12.20 -13.86
C VAL A 256 12.45 -12.23 -13.65
N PRO A 257 13.27 -12.62 -14.66
CA PRO A 257 14.71 -12.77 -14.51
C PRO A 257 15.43 -11.49 -14.05
N SER A 258 14.86 -10.33 -14.37
CA SER A 258 15.41 -9.04 -13.94
C SER A 258 15.34 -8.81 -12.43
N GLY A 259 14.49 -9.55 -11.71
CA GLY A 259 14.19 -9.33 -10.29
C GLY A 259 13.55 -7.96 -9.99
N LEU A 260 13.14 -7.21 -11.01
CA LEU A 260 12.49 -5.91 -10.83
C LEU A 260 10.98 -6.07 -10.74
N GLU A 261 10.35 -5.19 -9.97
CA GLU A 261 8.90 -5.13 -9.78
C GLU A 261 8.11 -4.91 -11.07
N GLU A 262 6.87 -5.40 -11.10
CA GLU A 262 5.96 -5.25 -12.24
C GLU A 262 4.53 -5.04 -11.77
N ASP A 263 3.86 -4.03 -12.33
CA ASP A 263 2.46 -3.75 -12.05
C ASP A 263 1.65 -3.91 -13.35
N CYS A 264 0.51 -4.58 -13.25
CA CYS A 264 -0.45 -4.74 -14.34
C CYS A 264 -1.82 -4.24 -13.88
N VAL A 265 -2.24 -3.09 -14.42
CA VAL A 265 -3.49 -2.42 -14.05
C VAL A 265 -4.60 -2.89 -14.99
N PHE A 266 -5.74 -3.32 -14.45
CA PHE A 266 -6.79 -3.92 -15.28
C PHE A 266 -7.49 -2.88 -16.15
N ASP A 267 -8.05 -1.83 -15.55
CA ASP A 267 -8.81 -0.80 -16.27
C ASP A 267 -7.88 0.32 -16.76
N PRO A 268 -7.71 0.53 -18.07
CA PRO A 268 -6.88 1.60 -18.59
C PRO A 268 -7.30 3.01 -18.12
N LYS A 269 -8.57 3.22 -17.73
CA LYS A 269 -9.05 4.51 -17.18
C LYS A 269 -8.39 4.87 -15.85
N GLN A 270 -7.79 3.90 -15.16
CA GLN A 270 -7.00 4.11 -13.95
C GLN A 270 -5.59 4.63 -14.23
N VAL A 271 -5.16 4.68 -15.49
CA VAL A 271 -3.83 5.13 -15.93
C VAL A 271 -3.94 6.44 -16.69
N LYS A 272 -3.40 7.52 -16.13
CA LYS A 272 -3.40 8.85 -16.77
C LYS A 272 -2.00 9.32 -17.09
N VAL A 273 -1.75 9.77 -18.32
CA VAL A 273 -0.51 10.48 -18.67
C VAL A 273 -0.51 11.81 -17.92
N VAL A 274 0.56 12.10 -17.16
CA VAL A 274 0.67 13.35 -16.38
C VAL A 274 1.17 14.45 -17.28
N VAL A 275 2.37 14.27 -17.82
CA VAL A 275 3.01 15.05 -18.88
C VAL A 275 4.13 14.15 -19.43
N PRO A 276 4.38 14.04 -20.74
CA PRO A 276 5.53 13.30 -21.23
C PRO A 276 6.84 13.95 -20.72
N LEU A 277 7.60 13.25 -19.87
CA LEU A 277 8.88 13.74 -19.34
C LEU A 277 9.94 13.89 -20.46
N ARG A 278 10.21 15.15 -20.83
CA ARG A 278 11.46 15.83 -21.30
C ARG A 278 12.49 15.19 -22.26
N ASN A 279 13.07 16.11 -23.03
CA ASN A 279 14.19 16.13 -23.99
C ASN A 279 14.00 15.58 -25.40
N ARG A 280 13.37 14.43 -25.63
CA ARG A 280 13.05 14.00 -27.01
C ARG A 280 11.69 14.49 -27.50
N TRP A 281 10.73 14.71 -26.61
CA TRP A 281 9.36 15.05 -27.00
C TRP A 281 9.25 16.36 -27.81
N ASN A 282 9.97 17.41 -27.37
CA ASN A 282 10.00 18.71 -28.06
C ASN A 282 11.01 18.77 -29.23
N LYS A 283 11.80 17.70 -29.45
CA LYS A 283 12.87 17.67 -30.47
C LYS A 283 12.70 16.54 -31.49
N ASP A 284 11.78 15.61 -31.26
CA ASP A 284 11.47 14.52 -32.17
C ASP A 284 10.31 14.95 -33.06
N PRO A 285 10.56 15.28 -34.34
CA PRO A 285 9.52 15.73 -35.27
C PRO A 285 8.38 14.72 -35.40
N ARG A 286 8.64 13.44 -35.08
CA ARG A 286 7.63 12.38 -35.09
C ARG A 286 6.58 12.55 -33.99
N LEU A 287 6.85 13.30 -32.93
CA LEU A 287 5.90 13.47 -31.81
C LEU A 287 5.34 14.90 -31.71
N TYR A 288 5.85 15.80 -32.54
CA TYR A 288 5.42 17.20 -32.59
C TYR A 288 3.98 17.34 -33.10
N GLY A 289 3.17 18.20 -32.48
CA GLY A 289 1.80 18.52 -32.90
C GLY A 289 0.67 17.68 -32.26
N LEU A 290 0.97 16.58 -31.57
CA LEU A 290 -0.04 15.66 -31.01
C LEU A 290 -0.73 16.13 -29.71
N LEU A 291 -0.18 17.12 -29.00
CA LEU A 291 -0.79 17.63 -27.76
C LEU A 291 -1.80 18.77 -27.96
N GLY A 292 -2.05 19.19 -29.21
CA GLY A 292 -3.02 20.25 -29.52
C GLY A 292 -2.53 21.63 -29.04
N GLY A 293 -2.55 22.62 -29.92
CA GLY A 293 -2.16 23.99 -29.62
C GLY A 293 -2.97 24.64 -28.50
N ARG A 294 -2.52 24.48 -27.25
CA ARG A 294 -2.56 25.54 -26.26
C ARG A 294 -1.13 26.00 -26.09
N GLY A 295 -0.83 27.14 -26.71
CA GLY A 295 0.46 27.79 -26.63
C GLY A 295 0.93 27.87 -25.18
N MET A 296 2.06 27.23 -24.90
CA MET A 296 2.96 27.79 -23.91
C MET A 296 3.75 28.85 -24.66
N ASP A 297 3.21 30.07 -24.66
CA ASP A 297 4.05 31.25 -24.83
C ASP A 297 5.10 31.21 -23.73
N LEU A 298 6.35 31.03 -24.15
CA LEU A 298 7.52 31.22 -23.30
C LEU A 298 7.76 32.73 -23.23
N LYS A 299 7.34 33.34 -22.12
CA LYS A 299 8.07 34.45 -21.51
C LYS A 299 8.67 33.97 -20.20
#